data_AF-A0AA35QA94-F1
#
_entry.id   AF-A0AA35QA94-F1
#
_cell.length_a   1.000
_cell.length_b   1.000
_cell.length_c   1.000
_cell.angle_alpha   90.00
_cell.angle_beta   90.00
_cell.angle_gamma   90.00
#
_symmetry.space_group_name_H-M   'P 1'
#
loop_
_entity.id
_entity.type
_entity.pdbx_description
1 polymer ?
#
loop_
_entity_poly.entity_id
_entity_poly.type
_entity_poly.pdbx_seq_one_letter_code
_entity_poly.pdbx_strand_id
1 'polypeptide(L)'
;MASDIMARIRWLFSRLVKSTYRYTPVPDDEAPQFRPHLVKERRKKAGYFCFGIALLLLILYVAIPYGDLAKSLPGCERHGKCKPNPHRWGQYSPFFSVPSDIDGSIPAGCEVTLALVLSRHGSRNPTSPKSALYKDLIEHIQSSVSHYGEGFEFLADYAYTLGNDELTIYGEQQMVDSGAAFYKRYRKLADDIDPFIRAAGSSRVIASAKNFTHGLYATRGNGGSHAEEDILIIPETDSFNNSINHGSCSRFEDGPYSDLKHEKQAAWKERWLPSITKRLNQKLPGANLSLTETVYFMDLCPFHSVADKNAKPSQFCSLFSEDEWRGYDYYESLDKWYGYGFGNPLGPTQGVGYVNEVIARLTGEPVKDHTSTNSTLDSSPETFPLDRKLYADFSHDNTMISIYAALGLYEGVPDLSVEHRVPAHQAGGFSAAWVVPFAARMYLEKMQCGSDEKEYVRILINDRVVTPKCKADSHGRCELDLFIDSLSFAKSGGKWETCEV
;
A
#
# COMPACT_ATOMS: atom_id res chain seq x y z
N MET A 1 0.02 38.54 20.05
CA MET A 1 1.05 37.69 19.41
C MET A 1 1.55 38.22 18.05
N ALA A 2 0.75 38.95 17.27
CA ALA A 2 1.21 39.57 16.01
C ALA A 2 1.98 40.91 16.17
N SER A 3 1.86 41.60 17.31
CA SER A 3 2.55 42.88 17.56
C SER A 3 4.03 42.73 17.95
N ASP A 4 4.42 41.58 18.50
CA ASP A 4 5.77 41.32 19.02
C ASP A 4 6.76 40.88 17.91
N ILE A 5 6.23 40.26 16.85
CA ILE A 5 7.00 39.84 15.67
C ILE A 5 7.45 41.06 14.84
N MET A 6 6.59 42.07 14.70
CA MET A 6 6.91 43.30 13.98
C MET A 6 7.96 44.17 14.69
N ALA A 7 8.04 44.11 16.02
CA ALA A 7 9.06 44.81 16.80
C ALA A 7 10.44 44.16 16.63
N ARG A 8 10.52 42.81 16.58
CA ARG A 8 11.77 42.07 16.34
C ARG A 8 12.32 42.25 14.94
N ILE A 9 11.44 42.36 13.92
CA ILE A 9 11.85 42.65 12.54
C ILE A 9 12.43 44.08 12.42
N ARG A 10 11.82 45.07 13.08
CA ARG A 10 12.36 46.45 13.11
C ARG A 10 13.71 46.55 13.82
N TRP A 11 13.95 45.75 14.85
CA TRP A 11 15.24 45.70 15.55
C TRP A 11 16.36 45.12 14.67
N LEU A 12 16.08 44.03 13.93
CA LEU A 12 17.04 43.41 13.00
C LEU A 12 17.46 44.34 11.85
N PHE A 13 16.52 45.11 11.28
CA PHE A 13 16.84 46.07 10.21
C PHE A 13 17.69 47.26 10.69
N SER A 14 17.60 47.64 11.98
CA SER A 14 18.37 48.75 12.54
C SER A 14 19.87 48.46 12.74
N ARG A 15 20.27 47.18 12.70
CA ARG A 15 21.66 46.73 12.86
C ARG A 15 22.42 46.54 11.56
N LEU A 16 21.75 46.50 10.42
CA LEU A 16 22.36 46.19 9.11
C LEU A 16 22.87 47.42 8.35
N VAL A 17 22.76 48.64 8.90
CA VAL A 17 23.24 49.87 8.25
C VAL A 17 24.15 50.65 9.19
N LYS A 18 25.34 50.12 9.46
CA LYS A 18 26.52 50.90 9.87
C LYS A 18 27.76 50.29 9.25
N SER A 19 28.00 50.60 7.98
CA SER A 19 29.33 50.55 7.38
C SER A 19 29.71 51.97 6.97
N THR A 20 30.70 52.49 7.68
CA THR A 20 31.33 53.79 7.52
C THR A 20 32.20 53.79 6.27
N TYR A 21 31.81 54.53 5.24
CA TYR A 21 32.71 54.90 4.14
C TYR A 21 33.32 56.27 4.44
N ARG A 22 34.66 56.33 4.54
CA ARG A 22 35.43 57.59 4.56
C ARG A 22 35.47 58.13 3.13
N TYR A 23 35.02 59.37 2.95
CA TYR A 23 35.16 60.11 1.68
C TYR A 23 36.41 61.00 1.74
N THR A 24 37.20 60.97 0.68
CA THR A 24 38.27 61.94 0.37
C THR A 24 37.63 63.10 -0.41
N PRO A 25 37.87 64.38 -0.07
CA PRO A 25 37.30 65.49 -0.82
C PRO A 25 38.06 65.68 -2.15
N VAL A 26 37.33 65.76 -3.25
CA VAL A 26 37.81 66.21 -4.56
C VAL A 26 37.41 67.69 -4.73
N PRO A 27 38.25 68.54 -5.35
CA PRO A 27 38.06 69.99 -5.34
C PRO A 27 36.83 70.44 -6.14
N ASP A 28 36.26 71.57 -5.71
CA ASP A 28 35.24 72.33 -6.42
C ASP A 28 35.68 72.64 -7.85
N ASP A 29 34.93 72.15 -8.83
CA ASP A 29 34.49 72.93 -9.99
C ASP A 29 33.39 72.17 -10.77
N GLU A 30 32.33 72.91 -11.09
CA GLU A 30 31.22 72.60 -12.00
C GLU A 30 30.18 71.52 -11.58
N ALA A 31 29.12 71.98 -10.91
CA ALA A 31 27.90 71.20 -10.64
C ALA A 31 26.99 71.07 -11.88
N PRO A 32 26.59 69.86 -12.32
CA PRO A 32 25.52 69.70 -13.30
C PRO A 32 24.14 69.73 -12.61
N GLN A 33 23.22 70.54 -13.14
CA GLN A 33 21.84 70.68 -12.65
C GLN A 33 21.10 69.34 -12.52
N PHE A 34 20.72 68.99 -11.29
CA PHE A 34 19.89 67.83 -10.97
C PHE A 34 18.47 68.04 -11.50
N ARG A 35 18.05 67.30 -12.54
CA ARG A 35 16.68 67.34 -13.09
C ARG A 35 15.77 66.33 -12.38
N PRO A 36 14.87 66.74 -11.45
CA PRO A 36 14.10 65.82 -10.60
C PRO A 36 13.06 64.98 -11.37
N HIS A 37 12.69 65.42 -12.58
CA HIS A 37 11.64 64.77 -13.37
C HIS A 37 12.06 63.40 -13.95
N LEU A 38 13.34 63.21 -14.29
CA LEU A 38 13.84 61.95 -14.87
C LEU A 38 13.91 60.79 -13.83
N VAL A 39 14.11 61.12 -12.56
CA VAL A 39 14.19 60.14 -11.46
C VAL A 39 12.81 59.57 -11.13
N LYS A 40 11.76 60.40 -11.25
CA LYS A 40 10.37 60.01 -10.94
C LYS A 40 9.79 59.05 -12.00
N GLU A 41 10.12 59.25 -13.27
CA GLU A 41 9.75 58.31 -14.35
C GLU A 41 10.50 56.98 -14.27
N ARG A 42 11.80 56.98 -13.99
CA ARG A 42 12.60 55.75 -13.84
C ARG A 42 12.11 54.88 -12.67
N ARG A 43 11.71 55.49 -11.54
CA ARG A 43 11.11 54.76 -10.41
C ARG A 43 9.75 54.15 -10.74
N LYS A 44 8.90 54.83 -11.52
CA LYS A 44 7.63 54.26 -11.98
C LYS A 44 7.85 53.07 -12.92
N LYS A 45 8.77 53.19 -13.89
CA LYS A 45 9.12 52.10 -14.82
C LYS A 45 9.71 50.87 -14.09
N ALA A 46 10.56 51.09 -13.09
CA ALA A 46 11.07 50.02 -12.23
C ALA A 46 9.96 49.33 -11.41
N GLY A 47 9.00 50.11 -10.88
CA GLY A 47 7.84 49.56 -10.17
C GLY A 47 6.96 48.67 -11.04
N TYR A 48 6.66 49.09 -12.28
CA TYR A 48 5.90 48.27 -13.23
C TYR A 48 6.65 47.00 -13.65
N PHE A 49 7.98 47.07 -13.79
CA PHE A 49 8.81 45.92 -14.13
C PHE A 49 8.84 44.87 -13.00
N CYS A 50 9.00 45.30 -11.74
CA CYS A 50 8.95 44.39 -10.59
C CYS A 50 7.56 43.78 -10.41
N PHE A 51 6.49 44.54 -10.64
CA PHE A 51 5.12 44.02 -10.58
C PHE A 51 4.85 42.99 -11.68
N GLY A 52 5.37 43.23 -12.90
CA GLY A 52 5.30 42.28 -14.01
C GLY A 52 6.02 40.96 -13.70
N ILE A 53 7.21 41.00 -13.11
CA ILE A 53 7.96 39.80 -12.70
C ILE A 53 7.22 39.04 -11.60
N ALA A 54 6.69 39.74 -10.59
CA ALA A 54 5.93 39.12 -9.51
C ALA A 54 4.65 38.42 -10.02
N LEU A 55 3.94 39.04 -10.97
CA LEU A 55 2.78 38.44 -11.61
C LEU A 55 3.15 37.22 -12.45
N LEU A 56 4.27 37.28 -13.18
CA LEU A 56 4.75 36.17 -14.01
C LEU A 56 5.21 34.98 -13.17
N LEU A 57 5.88 35.24 -12.03
CA LEU A 57 6.24 34.22 -11.05
C LEU A 57 5.00 33.64 -10.36
N LEU A 58 3.96 34.44 -10.08
CA LEU A 58 2.69 33.94 -9.56
C LEU A 58 1.99 33.05 -10.58
N ILE A 59 1.97 33.44 -11.86
CA ILE A 59 1.39 32.63 -12.95
C ILE A 59 2.17 31.31 -13.09
N LEU A 60 3.51 31.33 -13.03
CA LEU A 60 4.32 30.12 -13.07
C LEU A 60 4.08 29.24 -11.83
N TYR A 61 4.02 29.83 -10.63
CA TYR A 61 3.77 29.12 -9.38
C TYR A 61 2.36 28.50 -9.34
N VAL A 62 1.38 29.16 -9.97
CA VAL A 62 0.03 28.61 -10.15
C VAL A 62 -0.02 27.61 -11.29
N ALA A 63 0.77 27.73 -12.37
CA ALA A 63 0.73 26.80 -13.50
C ALA A 63 1.48 25.48 -13.24
N ILE A 64 2.53 25.48 -12.41
CA ILE A 64 3.33 24.29 -12.07
C ILE A 64 2.49 23.16 -11.42
N PRO A 65 1.59 23.40 -10.45
CA PRO A 65 0.74 22.33 -9.91
C PRO A 65 -0.36 21.86 -10.87
N TYR A 66 -0.62 22.57 -11.97
CA TYR A 66 -1.58 22.12 -13.01
C TYR A 66 -0.89 21.38 -14.17
N GLY A 67 0.43 21.50 -14.31
CA GLY A 67 1.20 20.79 -15.34
C GLY A 67 1.15 19.26 -15.18
N ASP A 68 1.11 18.77 -13.93
CA ASP A 68 0.96 17.34 -13.64
C ASP A 68 -0.50 16.85 -13.66
N LEU A 69 -1.47 17.77 -13.74
CA LEU A 69 -2.88 17.44 -13.96
C LEU A 69 -3.19 17.13 -15.43
N ALA A 70 -2.27 17.44 -16.36
CA ALA A 70 -2.48 17.39 -17.80
C ALA A 70 -2.17 16.02 -18.47
N LYS A 71 -2.17 14.91 -17.72
CA LYS A 71 -1.99 13.55 -18.29
C LYS A 71 -3.26 12.71 -18.42
N SER A 72 -4.41 13.15 -17.91
CA SER A 72 -5.71 12.65 -18.36
C SER A 72 -6.27 13.61 -19.41
N LEU A 73 -6.42 13.15 -20.64
CA LEU A 73 -7.23 13.88 -21.62
C LEU A 73 -8.65 13.97 -21.03
N PRO A 74 -9.22 15.19 -20.82
CA PRO A 74 -10.60 15.30 -20.39
C PRO A 74 -11.49 14.52 -21.38
N GLY A 75 -12.20 13.50 -20.90
CA GLY A 75 -13.09 12.70 -21.74
C GLY A 75 -12.50 11.44 -22.37
N CYS A 76 -11.29 10.99 -22.01
CA CYS A 76 -10.76 9.71 -22.53
C CYS A 76 -11.69 8.52 -22.27
N GLU A 77 -12.40 8.56 -21.14
CA GLU A 77 -13.34 7.53 -20.66
C GLU A 77 -14.60 7.47 -21.52
N ARG A 78 -14.89 8.55 -22.26
CA ARG A 78 -15.99 8.61 -23.22
C ARG A 78 -15.68 7.88 -24.52
N HIS A 79 -14.44 7.54 -24.79
CA HIS A 79 -14.03 6.89 -26.04
C HIS A 79 -13.30 5.56 -25.78
N GLY A 80 -13.25 5.09 -24.52
CA GLY A 80 -12.51 3.89 -24.16
C GLY A 80 -11.01 3.98 -24.41
N LYS A 81 -10.42 5.18 -24.31
CA LYS A 81 -9.01 5.46 -24.68
C LYS A 81 -8.15 5.90 -23.49
N CYS A 82 -8.64 5.75 -22.26
CA CYS A 82 -7.83 6.10 -21.08
C CYS A 82 -6.62 5.18 -20.95
N LYS A 83 -5.51 5.73 -20.46
CA LYS A 83 -4.32 4.94 -20.12
C LYS A 83 -4.51 4.37 -18.72
N PRO A 84 -4.54 3.03 -18.59
CA PRO A 84 -4.74 2.41 -17.29
C PRO A 84 -3.48 2.48 -16.44
N ASN A 85 -3.67 2.56 -15.13
CA ASN A 85 -2.61 2.51 -14.14
C ASN A 85 -2.88 1.33 -13.17
N PRO A 86 -2.15 0.22 -13.28
CA PRO A 86 -2.40 -0.98 -12.48
C PRO A 86 -2.15 -0.80 -10.99
N HIS A 87 -1.55 0.33 -10.57
CA HIS A 87 -1.29 0.67 -9.16
C HIS A 87 -2.50 1.31 -8.47
N ARG A 88 -3.70 1.25 -9.08
CA ARG A 88 -4.95 1.88 -8.63
C ARG A 88 -6.11 0.90 -8.55
N TRP A 89 -5.80 -0.37 -8.31
CA TRP A 89 -6.79 -1.44 -8.24
C TRP A 89 -6.92 -2.01 -6.81
N GLY A 90 -6.53 -1.24 -5.78
CA GLY A 90 -6.56 -1.71 -4.41
C GLY A 90 -5.78 -3.01 -4.22
N GLN A 91 -6.35 -3.97 -3.49
CA GLN A 91 -5.78 -5.30 -3.30
C GLN A 91 -5.69 -6.13 -4.60
N TYR A 92 -6.32 -5.71 -5.70
CA TYR A 92 -6.21 -6.38 -6.99
C TYR A 92 -5.09 -5.82 -7.87
N SER A 93 -4.37 -4.79 -7.40
CA SER A 93 -3.15 -4.32 -8.04
C SER A 93 -2.12 -5.46 -8.02
N PRO A 94 -1.45 -5.79 -9.14
CA PRO A 94 -0.20 -6.53 -9.10
C PRO A 94 0.81 -5.87 -8.16
N PHE A 95 1.70 -6.64 -7.53
CA PHE A 95 2.77 -6.08 -6.72
C PHE A 95 3.55 -5.00 -7.52
N PHE A 96 3.84 -3.88 -6.86
CA PHE A 96 4.79 -2.87 -7.31
C PHE A 96 5.58 -2.34 -6.11
N SER A 97 6.81 -1.91 -6.35
CA SER A 97 7.64 -1.29 -5.33
C SER A 97 7.03 0.05 -4.91
N VAL A 98 6.72 0.20 -3.62
CA VAL A 98 6.01 1.37 -3.10
C VAL A 98 7.00 2.48 -2.77
N PRO A 99 6.71 3.75 -3.10
CA PRO A 99 7.57 4.88 -2.75
C PRO A 99 7.89 4.93 -1.26
N SER A 100 9.16 5.15 -0.92
CA SER A 100 9.64 5.28 0.45
C SER A 100 10.45 6.56 0.63
N ASP A 101 10.24 7.24 1.75
CA ASP A 101 11.01 8.41 2.16
C ASP A 101 12.36 8.02 2.79
N ILE A 102 12.49 6.75 3.22
CA ILE A 102 13.68 6.18 3.85
C ILE A 102 14.24 5.11 2.92
N ASP A 103 15.57 5.11 2.73
CA ASP A 103 16.22 4.08 1.92
C ASP A 103 16.07 2.68 2.54
N GLY A 104 15.53 1.75 1.76
CA GLY A 104 15.32 0.35 2.13
C GLY A 104 16.58 -0.52 2.02
N SER A 105 17.72 0.02 1.59
CA SER A 105 19.00 -0.71 1.59
C SER A 105 19.44 -1.08 3.01
N ILE A 106 20.23 -2.15 3.17
CA ILE A 106 20.84 -2.50 4.46
C ILE A 106 21.85 -1.40 4.81
N PRO A 107 21.73 -0.68 5.95
CA PRO A 107 22.62 0.43 6.25
C PRO A 107 24.09 -0.01 6.36
N ALA A 108 25.01 0.89 6.02
CA ALA A 108 26.44 0.61 6.13
C ALA A 108 26.84 0.27 7.58
N GLY A 109 27.66 -0.76 7.76
CA GLY A 109 28.06 -1.24 9.08
C GLY A 109 27.00 -2.07 9.80
N CYS A 110 25.95 -2.50 9.09
CA CYS A 110 24.94 -3.44 9.60
C CYS A 110 24.97 -4.78 8.87
N GLU A 111 24.62 -5.83 9.60
CA GLU A 111 24.42 -7.17 9.08
C GLU A 111 23.07 -7.72 9.55
N VAL A 112 22.28 -8.24 8.61
CA VAL A 112 21.00 -8.88 8.92
C VAL A 112 21.28 -10.24 9.55
N THR A 113 20.77 -10.47 10.74
CA THR A 113 20.94 -11.71 11.52
C THR A 113 19.69 -12.59 11.49
N LEU A 114 18.52 -12.01 11.21
CA LEU A 114 17.28 -12.72 10.95
C LEU A 114 16.44 -11.95 9.92
N ALA A 115 15.80 -12.66 8.99
CA ALA A 115 14.80 -12.09 8.09
C ALA A 115 13.56 -12.98 8.02
N LEU A 116 12.40 -12.34 8.10
CA LEU A 116 11.09 -12.96 7.94
C LEU A 116 10.39 -12.32 6.75
N VAL A 117 9.76 -13.12 5.89
CA VAL A 117 8.78 -12.65 4.92
C VAL A 117 7.38 -13.11 5.30
N LEU A 118 6.43 -12.17 5.36
CA LEU A 118 4.99 -12.46 5.35
C LEU A 118 4.45 -12.07 3.98
N SER A 119 4.01 -13.04 3.19
CA SER A 119 3.62 -12.87 1.80
C SER A 119 2.15 -13.18 1.58
N ARG A 120 1.47 -12.39 0.75
CA ARG A 120 0.19 -12.75 0.16
C ARG A 120 0.39 -13.74 -0.98
N HIS A 121 -0.65 -14.47 -1.34
CA HIS A 121 -0.72 -15.17 -2.61
C HIS A 121 -0.58 -14.22 -3.82
N GLY A 122 -0.15 -14.78 -4.96
CA GLY A 122 -0.04 -14.07 -6.25
C GLY A 122 -1.39 -13.69 -6.87
N SER A 123 -1.35 -13.06 -8.04
CA SER A 123 -2.55 -12.73 -8.82
C SER A 123 -3.38 -13.96 -9.16
N ARG A 124 -4.69 -13.87 -8.94
CA ARG A 124 -5.64 -14.97 -9.09
C ARG A 124 -6.85 -14.60 -9.94
N ASN A 125 -7.59 -15.62 -10.33
CA ASN A 125 -8.94 -15.47 -10.86
C ASN A 125 -9.90 -14.91 -9.79
N PRO A 126 -11.07 -14.37 -10.18
CA PRO A 126 -12.14 -14.03 -9.24
C PRO A 126 -12.52 -15.22 -8.36
N THR A 127 -13.05 -14.98 -7.17
CA THR A 127 -13.61 -16.09 -6.38
C THR A 127 -14.82 -16.68 -7.09
N SER A 128 -15.13 -17.96 -6.88
CA SER A 128 -16.26 -18.62 -7.55
C SER A 128 -17.57 -17.80 -7.51
N PRO A 129 -18.02 -17.24 -6.36
CA PRO A 129 -19.23 -16.41 -6.33
C PRO A 129 -19.11 -15.10 -7.13
N LYS A 130 -17.93 -14.46 -7.12
CA LYS A 130 -17.70 -13.22 -7.89
C LYS A 130 -17.62 -13.50 -9.39
N SER A 131 -17.01 -14.61 -9.79
CA SER A 131 -16.91 -15.02 -11.18
C SER A 131 -18.29 -15.24 -11.80
N ALA A 132 -19.21 -15.88 -11.06
CA ALA A 132 -20.60 -16.01 -11.47
C ALA A 132 -21.28 -14.65 -11.67
N LEU A 133 -21.17 -13.74 -10.70
CA LEU A 133 -21.75 -12.39 -10.80
C LEU A 133 -21.18 -11.58 -11.99
N TYR A 134 -19.88 -11.71 -12.27
CA TYR A 134 -19.25 -11.02 -13.40
C TYR A 134 -19.67 -11.60 -14.74
N LYS A 135 -19.84 -12.93 -14.81
CA LYS A 135 -20.38 -13.61 -15.98
C LYS A 135 -21.82 -13.18 -16.24
N ASP A 136 -22.68 -13.21 -15.22
CA ASP A 136 -24.08 -12.79 -15.31
C ASP A 136 -24.20 -11.33 -15.78
N LEU A 137 -23.33 -10.44 -15.28
CA LEU A 137 -23.26 -9.05 -15.72
C LEU A 137 -22.96 -8.93 -17.23
N ILE A 138 -22.01 -9.70 -17.74
CA ILE A 138 -21.66 -9.68 -19.17
C ILE A 138 -22.82 -10.23 -20.02
N GLU A 139 -23.42 -11.35 -19.61
CA GLU A 139 -24.58 -11.94 -20.30
C GLU A 139 -25.78 -11.00 -20.31
N HIS A 140 -26.03 -10.30 -19.20
CA HIS A 140 -27.06 -9.25 -19.11
C HIS A 140 -26.77 -8.09 -20.07
N ILE A 141 -25.55 -7.57 -20.12
CA ILE A 141 -25.17 -6.51 -21.07
C ILE A 141 -25.39 -6.98 -22.51
N GLN A 142 -24.93 -8.19 -22.86
CA GLN A 142 -25.03 -8.73 -24.22
C GLN A 142 -26.46 -9.01 -24.68
N SER A 143 -27.34 -9.38 -23.76
CA SER A 143 -28.75 -9.65 -24.05
C SER A 143 -29.63 -8.38 -24.08
N SER A 144 -29.24 -7.33 -23.36
CA SER A 144 -30.05 -6.10 -23.22
C SER A 144 -29.59 -4.94 -24.11
N VAL A 145 -28.32 -4.92 -24.54
CA VAL A 145 -27.73 -3.82 -25.31
C VAL A 145 -27.70 -4.17 -26.80
N SER A 146 -28.40 -3.36 -27.60
CA SER A 146 -28.42 -3.50 -29.07
C SER A 146 -27.45 -2.56 -29.79
N HIS A 147 -26.97 -1.51 -29.11
CA HIS A 147 -26.04 -0.54 -29.67
C HIS A 147 -24.95 -0.20 -28.64
N TYR A 148 -23.71 -0.54 -28.95
CA TYR A 148 -22.55 -0.23 -28.11
C TYR A 148 -21.97 1.13 -28.52
N GLY A 149 -21.80 2.04 -27.56
CA GLY A 149 -21.18 3.33 -27.81
C GLY A 149 -19.68 3.22 -28.10
N GLU A 150 -19.10 4.25 -28.73
CA GLU A 150 -17.66 4.26 -29.06
C GLU A 150 -16.79 3.89 -27.85
N GLY A 151 -15.91 2.90 -28.04
CA GLY A 151 -14.99 2.33 -27.06
C GLY A 151 -15.52 1.08 -26.34
N PHE A 152 -16.81 0.76 -26.49
CA PHE A 152 -17.50 -0.34 -25.79
C PHE A 152 -17.89 -1.49 -26.74
N GLU A 153 -17.59 -1.38 -28.04
CA GLU A 153 -18.01 -2.32 -29.07
C GLU A 153 -17.47 -3.73 -28.84
N PHE A 154 -16.30 -3.85 -28.20
CA PHE A 154 -15.70 -5.16 -27.89
C PHE A 154 -16.58 -6.04 -27.01
N LEU A 155 -17.52 -5.45 -26.25
CA LEU A 155 -18.44 -6.20 -25.38
C LEU A 155 -19.43 -7.04 -26.16
N ALA A 156 -19.74 -6.71 -27.41
CA ALA A 156 -20.66 -7.46 -28.25
C ALA A 156 -20.20 -8.91 -28.45
N ASP A 157 -18.89 -9.11 -28.60
CA ASP A 157 -18.27 -10.41 -28.86
C ASP A 157 -17.37 -10.89 -27.69
N TYR A 158 -17.39 -10.17 -26.55
CA TYR A 158 -16.58 -10.51 -25.40
C TYR A 158 -17.02 -11.85 -24.79
N ALA A 159 -16.15 -12.84 -24.78
CA ALA A 159 -16.40 -14.10 -24.10
C ALA A 159 -15.81 -14.04 -22.68
N TYR A 160 -16.64 -14.26 -21.67
CA TYR A 160 -16.15 -14.41 -20.29
C TYR A 160 -15.45 -15.76 -20.14
N THR A 161 -14.11 -15.75 -20.00
CA THR A 161 -13.28 -16.95 -19.90
C THR A 161 -12.41 -17.01 -18.64
N LEU A 162 -12.68 -16.13 -17.65
CA LEU A 162 -11.93 -16.15 -16.39
C LEU A 162 -12.25 -17.43 -15.61
N GLY A 163 -11.24 -17.96 -14.92
CA GLY A 163 -11.39 -19.11 -14.03
C GLY A 163 -12.01 -18.72 -12.69
N ASN A 164 -11.79 -19.56 -11.68
CA ASN A 164 -12.24 -19.34 -10.30
C ASN A 164 -11.11 -19.63 -9.32
N ASP A 165 -10.94 -18.76 -8.32
CA ASP A 165 -10.13 -18.87 -7.10
C ASP A 165 -8.61 -19.05 -7.26
N GLU A 166 -8.19 -19.86 -8.22
CA GLU A 166 -6.82 -20.28 -8.48
C GLU A 166 -5.94 -19.15 -9.00
N LEU A 167 -4.63 -19.30 -8.78
CA LEU A 167 -3.63 -18.41 -9.33
C LEU A 167 -3.73 -18.36 -10.87
N THR A 168 -3.41 -17.19 -11.39
CA THR A 168 -3.13 -17.02 -12.81
C THR A 168 -1.68 -17.38 -13.08
N ILE A 169 -1.32 -17.69 -14.33
CA ILE A 169 0.09 -17.91 -14.73
C ILE A 169 0.95 -16.70 -14.36
N TYR A 170 0.41 -15.49 -14.51
CA TYR A 170 1.10 -14.27 -14.08
C TYR A 170 1.32 -14.24 -12.56
N GLY A 171 0.32 -14.64 -11.77
CA GLY A 171 0.43 -14.72 -10.32
C GLY A 171 1.43 -15.77 -9.82
N GLU A 172 1.54 -16.91 -10.50
CA GLU A 172 2.59 -17.89 -10.23
C GLU A 172 3.98 -17.28 -10.45
N GLN A 173 4.18 -16.60 -11.59
CA GLN A 173 5.44 -15.92 -11.89
C GLN A 173 5.77 -14.81 -10.89
N GLN A 174 4.78 -14.04 -10.41
CA GLN A 174 5.01 -13.06 -9.35
C GLN A 174 5.61 -13.69 -8.09
N MET A 175 5.18 -14.91 -7.74
CA MET A 175 5.69 -15.60 -6.56
C MET A 175 7.09 -16.16 -6.79
N VAL A 176 7.39 -16.68 -7.99
CA VAL A 176 8.76 -17.02 -8.41
C VAL A 176 9.69 -15.81 -8.30
N ASP A 177 9.26 -14.67 -8.82
CA ASP A 177 10.02 -13.42 -8.76
C ASP A 177 10.21 -12.93 -7.31
N SER A 178 9.18 -13.09 -6.46
CA SER A 178 9.25 -12.77 -5.03
C SER A 178 10.26 -13.64 -4.28
N GLY A 179 10.32 -14.94 -4.57
CA GLY A 179 11.33 -15.86 -4.03
C GLY A 179 12.74 -15.50 -4.45
N ALA A 180 12.91 -15.17 -5.74
CA ALA A 180 14.18 -14.68 -6.27
C ALA A 180 14.61 -13.35 -5.63
N ALA A 181 13.67 -12.44 -5.39
CA ALA A 181 13.92 -11.17 -4.73
C ALA A 181 14.34 -11.35 -3.26
N PHE A 182 13.67 -12.25 -2.53
CA PHE A 182 14.04 -12.60 -1.14
C PHE A 182 15.45 -13.17 -1.06
N TYR A 183 15.78 -14.16 -1.91
CA TYR A 183 17.14 -14.70 -1.99
C TYR A 183 18.18 -13.62 -2.28
N LYS A 184 17.96 -12.78 -3.30
CA LYS A 184 18.91 -11.71 -3.67
C LYS A 184 19.13 -10.73 -2.53
N ARG A 185 18.06 -10.36 -1.81
CA ARG A 185 18.12 -9.41 -0.69
C ARG A 185 18.87 -9.98 0.52
N TYR A 186 18.62 -11.23 0.86
CA TYR A 186 19.17 -11.89 2.06
C TYR A 186 20.25 -12.93 1.73
N ARG A 187 20.92 -12.78 0.59
CA ARG A 187 21.88 -13.75 0.04
C ARG A 187 22.91 -14.22 1.07
N LYS A 188 23.45 -13.29 1.87
CA LYS A 188 24.44 -13.64 2.92
C LYS A 188 23.95 -14.69 3.92
N LEU A 189 22.64 -14.71 4.22
CA LEU A 189 22.02 -15.74 5.06
C LEU A 189 21.57 -16.94 4.22
N ALA A 190 20.93 -16.66 3.08
CA ALA A 190 20.27 -17.68 2.25
C ALA A 190 21.24 -18.59 1.47
N ASP A 191 22.52 -18.22 1.36
CA ASP A 191 23.55 -19.07 0.77
C ASP A 191 23.80 -20.33 1.62
N ASP A 192 23.68 -20.22 2.95
CA ASP A 192 23.99 -21.31 3.90
C ASP A 192 22.78 -21.83 4.68
N ILE A 193 21.66 -21.09 4.72
CA ILE A 193 20.51 -21.38 5.58
C ILE A 193 19.24 -21.50 4.75
N ASP A 194 18.53 -22.62 4.92
CA ASP A 194 17.20 -22.79 4.36
C ASP A 194 16.14 -22.08 5.23
N PRO A 195 15.18 -21.35 4.62
CA PRO A 195 14.09 -20.75 5.35
C PRO A 195 13.13 -21.81 5.89
N PHE A 196 12.56 -21.56 7.07
CA PHE A 196 11.39 -22.32 7.53
C PHE A 196 10.12 -21.72 6.91
N ILE A 197 9.30 -22.55 6.26
CA ILE A 197 8.19 -22.08 5.43
C ILE A 197 6.85 -22.61 5.93
N ARG A 198 5.88 -21.70 6.14
CA ARG A 198 4.49 -22.05 6.45
C ARG A 198 3.51 -21.43 5.44
N ALA A 199 2.40 -22.09 5.18
CA ALA A 199 1.35 -21.59 4.30
C ALA A 199 -0.03 -21.83 4.91
N ALA A 200 -0.92 -20.83 4.83
CA ALA A 200 -2.33 -21.02 5.14
C ALA A 200 -2.95 -22.03 4.14
N GLY A 201 -3.88 -22.84 4.63
CA GLY A 201 -4.45 -24.04 3.98
C GLY A 201 -5.35 -23.80 2.77
N SER A 202 -5.13 -22.72 2.02
CA SER A 202 -5.83 -22.41 0.77
C SER A 202 -5.00 -22.79 -0.46
N SER A 203 -5.63 -23.36 -1.50
CA SER A 203 -4.94 -23.83 -2.72
C SER A 203 -4.01 -22.78 -3.33
N ARG A 204 -4.52 -21.55 -3.51
CA ARG A 204 -3.74 -20.41 -4.04
C ARG A 204 -2.58 -19.97 -3.14
N VAL A 205 -2.71 -20.11 -1.82
CA VAL A 205 -1.67 -19.73 -0.86
C VAL A 205 -0.57 -20.78 -0.85
N ILE A 206 -0.94 -22.06 -0.83
CA ILE A 206 0.00 -23.19 -0.95
C ILE A 206 0.75 -23.12 -2.29
N ALA A 207 0.04 -22.91 -3.40
CA ALA A 207 0.67 -22.74 -4.71
C ALA A 207 1.62 -21.54 -4.75
N SER A 208 1.28 -20.44 -4.06
CA SER A 208 2.15 -19.27 -3.96
C SER A 208 3.42 -19.57 -3.15
N ALA A 209 3.29 -20.30 -2.04
CA ALA A 209 4.43 -20.73 -1.24
C ALA A 209 5.37 -21.63 -2.06
N LYS A 210 4.82 -22.60 -2.80
CA LYS A 210 5.61 -23.46 -3.69
C LYS A 210 6.35 -22.68 -4.78
N ASN A 211 5.66 -21.77 -5.47
CA ASN A 211 6.29 -20.94 -6.51
C ASN A 211 7.36 -20.00 -5.94
N PHE A 212 7.16 -19.45 -4.74
CA PHE A 212 8.19 -18.68 -4.05
C PHE A 212 9.41 -19.54 -3.72
N THR A 213 9.19 -20.72 -3.13
CA THR A 213 10.27 -21.67 -2.82
C THR A 213 11.05 -22.04 -4.08
N HIS A 214 10.34 -22.33 -5.17
CA HIS A 214 10.94 -22.58 -6.48
C HIS A 214 11.85 -21.43 -6.93
N GLY A 215 11.34 -20.19 -6.92
CA GLY A 215 12.11 -19.01 -7.33
C GLY A 215 13.33 -18.73 -6.46
N LEU A 216 13.22 -18.97 -5.15
CA LEU A 216 14.33 -18.86 -4.19
C LEU A 216 15.43 -19.86 -4.55
N TYR A 217 15.11 -21.15 -4.63
CA TYR A 217 16.10 -22.21 -4.88
C TYR A 217 16.66 -22.16 -6.31
N ALA A 218 15.85 -21.82 -7.31
CA ALA A 218 16.32 -21.61 -8.67
C ALA A 218 17.36 -20.47 -8.73
N THR A 219 17.14 -19.37 -8.01
CA THR A 219 18.08 -18.25 -7.95
C THR A 219 19.36 -18.57 -7.17
N ARG A 220 19.25 -19.43 -6.15
CA ARG A 220 20.41 -19.99 -5.41
C ARG A 220 21.28 -20.93 -6.25
N GLY A 221 20.78 -21.42 -7.38
CA GLY A 221 21.44 -22.42 -8.23
C GLY A 221 21.06 -23.87 -7.93
N ASN A 222 20.03 -24.08 -7.11
CA ASN A 222 19.53 -25.38 -6.65
C ASN A 222 18.10 -25.65 -7.15
N GLY A 223 17.80 -25.32 -8.42
CA GLY A 223 16.44 -25.40 -8.99
C GLY A 223 15.80 -26.81 -9.08
N GLY A 224 16.49 -27.86 -8.62
CA GLY A 224 15.96 -29.22 -8.47
C GLY A 224 15.71 -29.65 -7.02
N SER A 225 15.76 -28.72 -6.06
CA SER A 225 15.42 -28.99 -4.66
C SER A 225 13.93 -29.31 -4.51
N HIS A 226 13.59 -30.34 -3.74
CA HIS A 226 12.21 -30.68 -3.36
C HIS A 226 11.74 -29.97 -2.09
N ALA A 227 12.38 -28.86 -1.68
CA ALA A 227 12.06 -28.10 -0.47
C ALA A 227 10.61 -27.57 -0.41
N GLU A 228 9.88 -27.61 -1.52
CA GLU A 228 8.45 -27.34 -1.59
C GLU A 228 7.60 -28.38 -0.83
N GLU A 229 8.14 -29.56 -0.55
CA GLU A 229 7.51 -30.64 0.22
C GLU A 229 7.57 -30.39 1.73
N ASP A 230 8.52 -29.56 2.19
CA ASP A 230 8.74 -29.23 3.61
C ASP A 230 7.88 -28.05 4.11
N ILE A 231 6.97 -27.53 3.28
CA ILE A 231 6.08 -26.43 3.63
C ILE A 231 5.05 -26.90 4.66
N LEU A 232 5.06 -26.29 5.85
CA LEU A 232 4.04 -26.55 6.87
C LEU A 232 2.72 -25.89 6.48
N ILE A 233 1.70 -26.70 6.19
CA ILE A 233 0.36 -26.22 5.84
C ILE A 233 -0.48 -26.09 7.12
N ILE A 234 -0.98 -24.88 7.39
CA ILE A 234 -1.86 -24.60 8.53
C ILE A 234 -3.33 -24.55 8.04
N PRO A 235 -4.21 -25.47 8.48
CA PRO A 235 -5.59 -25.54 8.01
C PRO A 235 -6.38 -24.23 8.14
N GLU A 236 -7.27 -23.98 7.19
CA GLU A 236 -8.26 -22.88 7.23
C GLU A 236 -9.63 -23.47 7.54
N THR A 237 -9.91 -23.72 8.82
CA THR A 237 -11.20 -24.22 9.29
C THR A 237 -11.59 -23.49 10.56
N ASP A 238 -12.89 -23.31 10.81
CA ASP A 238 -13.42 -22.55 11.96
C ASP A 238 -12.91 -23.07 13.32
N SER A 239 -12.57 -24.35 13.42
CA SER A 239 -12.08 -24.99 14.64
C SER A 239 -10.56 -25.06 14.77
N PHE A 240 -9.81 -24.50 13.82
CA PHE A 240 -8.35 -24.56 13.83
C PHE A 240 -7.76 -23.17 14.07
N ASN A 241 -7.01 -23.04 15.17
CA ASN A 241 -6.26 -21.83 15.46
C ASN A 241 -5.16 -21.62 14.41
N ASN A 242 -5.29 -20.55 13.64
CA ASN A 242 -4.39 -20.21 12.56
C ASN A 242 -3.97 -18.74 12.69
N SER A 243 -2.68 -18.48 12.91
CA SER A 243 -2.14 -17.12 13.03
C SER A 243 -1.99 -16.40 11.67
N ILE A 244 -1.99 -17.14 10.56
CA ILE A 244 -1.83 -16.64 9.19
C ILE A 244 -3.14 -16.68 8.38
N ASN A 245 -4.28 -16.94 9.02
CA ASN A 245 -5.62 -16.73 8.47
C ASN A 245 -6.64 -16.42 9.59
N HIS A 246 -7.53 -15.45 9.39
CA HIS A 246 -8.56 -15.13 10.39
C HIS A 246 -9.72 -16.15 10.33
N GLY A 247 -10.51 -16.27 11.41
CA GLY A 247 -11.72 -17.11 11.41
C GLY A 247 -12.21 -17.56 12.79
N SER A 248 -11.34 -17.64 13.79
CA SER A 248 -11.71 -18.17 15.13
C SER A 248 -12.36 -17.14 16.07
N CYS A 249 -12.47 -15.86 15.68
CA CYS A 249 -13.08 -14.80 16.48
C CYS A 249 -14.53 -14.54 16.02
N SER A 250 -15.51 -15.24 16.59
CA SER A 250 -16.91 -15.18 16.11
C SER A 250 -17.53 -13.79 16.14
N ARG A 251 -17.24 -12.96 17.15
CA ARG A 251 -17.71 -11.56 17.18
C ARG A 251 -17.10 -10.69 16.06
N PHE A 252 -15.91 -11.02 15.56
CA PHE A 252 -15.33 -10.33 14.42
C PHE A 252 -15.97 -10.80 13.10
N GLU A 253 -16.17 -12.11 12.94
CA GLU A 253 -16.75 -12.69 11.72
C GLU A 253 -18.25 -12.38 11.56
N ASP A 254 -19.02 -12.49 12.64
CA ASP A 254 -20.50 -12.46 12.62
C ASP A 254 -21.11 -11.40 13.56
N GLY A 255 -20.28 -10.64 14.27
CA GLY A 255 -20.76 -9.66 15.25
C GLY A 255 -21.13 -8.30 14.64
N PRO A 256 -21.40 -7.28 15.48
CA PRO A 256 -21.98 -6.01 15.04
C PRO A 256 -21.08 -5.15 14.12
N TYR A 257 -19.82 -5.52 13.96
CA TYR A 257 -18.86 -4.79 13.13
C TYR A 257 -18.41 -5.59 11.88
N SER A 258 -18.94 -6.79 11.64
CA SER A 258 -18.57 -7.62 10.49
C SER A 258 -18.92 -6.96 9.15
N ASP A 259 -20.04 -6.22 9.12
CA ASP A 259 -20.54 -5.51 7.94
C ASP A 259 -20.02 -4.07 7.80
N LEU A 260 -19.22 -3.57 8.75
CA LEU A 260 -18.79 -2.16 8.77
C LEU A 260 -18.07 -1.76 7.47
N LYS A 261 -17.25 -2.64 6.91
CA LYS A 261 -16.58 -2.42 5.61
C LYS A 261 -17.58 -2.18 4.48
N HIS A 262 -18.67 -2.95 4.43
CA HIS A 262 -19.71 -2.85 3.42
C HIS A 262 -20.54 -1.57 3.59
N GLU A 263 -20.83 -1.17 4.82
CA GLU A 263 -21.49 0.12 5.10
C GLU A 263 -20.66 1.31 4.60
N LYS A 264 -19.34 1.33 4.88
CA LYS A 264 -18.44 2.42 4.47
C LYS A 264 -18.23 2.43 2.96
N GLN A 265 -18.09 1.26 2.35
CA GLN A 265 -18.06 1.10 0.91
C GLN A 265 -19.36 1.60 0.25
N ALA A 266 -20.53 1.26 0.79
CA ALA A 266 -21.81 1.72 0.27
C ALA A 266 -21.93 3.25 0.32
N ALA A 267 -21.60 3.87 1.45
CA ALA A 267 -21.58 5.33 1.59
C ALA A 267 -20.65 6.00 0.57
N TRP A 268 -19.46 5.44 0.34
CA TRP A 268 -18.54 5.96 -0.66
C TRP A 268 -19.09 5.77 -2.08
N LYS A 269 -19.61 4.59 -2.45
CA LYS A 269 -20.19 4.31 -3.78
C LYS A 269 -21.19 5.38 -4.20
N GLU A 270 -22.11 5.74 -3.30
CA GLU A 270 -23.14 6.77 -3.56
C GLU A 270 -22.56 8.15 -3.91
N ARG A 271 -21.31 8.45 -3.53
CA ARG A 271 -20.67 9.73 -3.80
C ARG A 271 -19.95 9.78 -5.15
N TRP A 272 -19.18 8.75 -5.51
CA TRP A 272 -18.28 8.84 -6.68
C TRP A 272 -18.79 8.07 -7.91
N LEU A 273 -19.59 7.02 -7.73
CA LEU A 273 -20.06 6.19 -8.85
C LEU A 273 -21.21 6.77 -9.69
N PRO A 274 -22.16 7.58 -9.19
CA PRO A 274 -23.36 7.92 -9.97
C PRO A 274 -23.07 8.53 -11.35
N SER A 275 -22.03 9.36 -11.46
CA SER A 275 -21.63 9.95 -12.74
C SER A 275 -21.05 8.92 -13.72
N ILE A 276 -20.33 7.92 -13.20
CA ILE A 276 -19.72 6.82 -13.93
C ILE A 276 -20.82 5.87 -14.41
N THR A 277 -21.69 5.42 -13.51
CA THR A 277 -22.83 4.55 -13.82
C THR A 277 -23.74 5.18 -14.87
N LYS A 278 -24.03 6.48 -14.74
CA LYS A 278 -24.80 7.21 -15.76
C LYS A 278 -24.09 7.21 -17.12
N ARG A 279 -22.78 7.43 -17.17
CA ARG A 279 -22.01 7.38 -18.42
C ARG A 279 -22.04 5.97 -19.04
N LEU A 280 -21.82 4.93 -18.24
CA LEU A 280 -21.87 3.54 -18.72
C LEU A 280 -23.23 3.21 -19.31
N ASN A 281 -24.32 3.57 -18.64
CA ASN A 281 -25.69 3.36 -19.15
C ASN A 281 -26.02 4.20 -20.40
N GLN A 282 -25.37 5.35 -20.60
CA GLN A 282 -25.46 6.10 -21.87
C GLN A 282 -24.69 5.41 -23.01
N LYS A 283 -23.59 4.73 -22.69
CA LYS A 283 -22.76 3.98 -23.65
C LYS A 283 -23.31 2.58 -23.93
N LEU A 284 -24.13 2.06 -23.04
CA LEU A 284 -24.75 0.74 -23.08
C LEU A 284 -26.28 0.89 -22.90
N PRO A 285 -26.98 1.55 -23.83
CA PRO A 285 -28.43 1.73 -23.76
C PRO A 285 -29.13 0.37 -23.67
N GLY A 286 -29.85 0.15 -22.57
CA GLY A 286 -30.52 -1.11 -22.25
C GLY A 286 -29.94 -1.83 -21.03
N ALA A 287 -28.65 -1.62 -20.71
CA ALA A 287 -27.98 -2.33 -19.62
C ALA A 287 -28.52 -1.97 -18.23
N ASN A 288 -28.91 -0.71 -18.01
CA ASN A 288 -29.46 -0.23 -16.73
C ASN A 288 -28.66 -0.67 -15.49
N LEU A 289 -27.32 -0.57 -15.58
CA LEU A 289 -26.38 -0.95 -14.54
C LEU A 289 -26.65 -0.18 -13.24
N SER A 290 -26.63 -0.89 -12.12
CA SER A 290 -26.61 -0.34 -10.77
C SER A 290 -25.21 0.18 -10.38
N LEU A 291 -25.12 0.85 -9.23
CA LEU A 291 -23.81 1.24 -8.66
C LEU A 291 -22.95 0.02 -8.33
N THR A 292 -23.55 -1.06 -7.83
CA THR A 292 -22.83 -2.29 -7.51
C THR A 292 -22.33 -3.00 -8.76
N GLU A 293 -23.16 -3.11 -9.80
CA GLU A 293 -22.73 -3.65 -11.10
C GLU A 293 -21.67 -2.77 -11.77
N THR A 294 -21.68 -1.46 -11.53
CA THR A 294 -20.61 -0.57 -11.97
C THR A 294 -19.27 -0.95 -11.34
N VAL A 295 -19.24 -1.30 -10.04
CA VAL A 295 -18.01 -1.82 -9.40
C VAL A 295 -17.61 -3.16 -10.03
N TYR A 296 -18.54 -4.07 -10.24
CA TYR A 296 -18.24 -5.36 -10.90
C TYR A 296 -17.67 -5.17 -12.30
N PHE A 297 -18.18 -4.18 -13.03
CA PHE A 297 -17.66 -3.80 -14.33
C PHE A 297 -16.24 -3.23 -14.25
N MET A 298 -15.92 -2.51 -13.17
CA MET A 298 -14.54 -2.08 -12.87
C MET A 298 -13.65 -3.26 -12.48
N ASP A 299 -14.13 -4.22 -11.68
CA ASP A 299 -13.38 -5.42 -11.24
C ASP A 299 -12.90 -6.27 -12.43
N LEU A 300 -13.64 -6.29 -13.55
CA LEU A 300 -13.23 -6.98 -14.76
C LEU A 300 -11.89 -6.49 -15.32
N CYS A 301 -11.52 -5.22 -15.10
CA CYS A 301 -10.22 -4.70 -15.52
C CYS A 301 -9.04 -5.42 -14.86
N PRO A 302 -8.86 -5.40 -13.52
CA PRO A 302 -7.73 -6.07 -12.89
C PRO A 302 -7.74 -7.57 -13.16
N PHE A 303 -8.89 -8.26 -13.01
CA PHE A 303 -8.95 -9.71 -13.18
C PHE A 303 -8.64 -10.17 -14.62
N HIS A 304 -9.18 -9.47 -15.63
CA HIS A 304 -8.83 -9.78 -17.02
C HIS A 304 -7.39 -9.40 -17.34
N SER A 305 -6.85 -8.35 -16.73
CA SER A 305 -5.45 -7.95 -16.97
C SER A 305 -4.51 -9.04 -16.47
N VAL A 306 -4.68 -9.54 -15.25
CA VAL A 306 -3.78 -10.56 -14.68
C VAL A 306 -4.02 -11.98 -15.20
N ALA A 307 -5.16 -12.24 -15.84
CA ALA A 307 -5.38 -13.48 -16.58
C ALA A 307 -4.52 -13.55 -17.87
N ASP A 308 -4.10 -12.41 -18.42
CA ASP A 308 -3.05 -12.39 -19.44
C ASP A 308 -1.69 -12.70 -18.81
N LYS A 309 -0.93 -13.61 -19.42
CA LYS A 309 0.37 -14.06 -18.89
C LYS A 309 1.40 -12.95 -18.69
N ASN A 310 1.25 -11.80 -19.35
CA ASN A 310 2.12 -10.64 -19.23
C ASN A 310 1.47 -9.48 -18.46
N ALA A 311 0.32 -9.73 -17.80
CA ALA A 311 -0.50 -8.73 -17.14
C ALA A 311 -0.86 -7.53 -18.03
N LYS A 312 -1.09 -7.77 -19.34
CA LYS A 312 -1.45 -6.68 -20.26
C LYS A 312 -2.77 -6.05 -19.79
N PRO A 313 -2.83 -4.70 -19.63
CA PRO A 313 -4.06 -4.05 -19.21
C PRO A 313 -5.24 -4.37 -20.15
N SER A 314 -6.35 -4.80 -19.56
CA SER A 314 -7.57 -5.17 -20.25
C SER A 314 -8.24 -3.97 -20.94
N GLN A 315 -9.05 -4.24 -21.97
CA GLN A 315 -9.87 -3.22 -22.63
C GLN A 315 -10.90 -2.59 -21.66
N PHE A 316 -11.36 -3.33 -20.64
CA PHE A 316 -12.19 -2.75 -19.57
C PHE A 316 -11.49 -1.58 -18.87
N CYS A 317 -10.17 -1.61 -18.78
CA CYS A 317 -9.41 -0.62 -18.02
C CYS A 317 -9.45 0.78 -18.64
N SER A 318 -9.54 0.87 -19.96
CA SER A 318 -9.52 2.15 -20.69
C SER A 318 -10.88 2.85 -20.72
N LEU A 319 -11.93 2.22 -20.18
CA LEU A 319 -13.29 2.76 -20.04
C LEU A 319 -13.44 3.71 -18.84
N PHE A 320 -12.41 3.79 -18.01
CA PHE A 320 -12.39 4.58 -16.79
C PHE A 320 -11.18 5.51 -16.75
N SER A 321 -11.39 6.72 -16.25
CA SER A 321 -10.33 7.71 -16.11
C SER A 321 -9.42 7.42 -14.90
N GLU A 322 -8.23 8.00 -14.86
CA GLU A 322 -7.33 7.92 -13.69
C GLU A 322 -8.01 8.43 -12.40
N ASP A 323 -8.90 9.43 -12.50
CA ASP A 323 -9.62 9.94 -11.33
C ASP A 323 -10.64 8.93 -10.80
N GLU A 324 -11.30 8.21 -11.71
CA GLU A 324 -12.23 7.14 -11.37
C GLU A 324 -11.50 5.93 -10.78
N TRP A 325 -10.35 5.57 -11.33
CA TRP A 325 -9.48 4.54 -10.73
C TRP A 325 -8.99 4.93 -9.34
N ARG A 326 -8.74 6.21 -9.05
CA ARG A 326 -8.46 6.67 -7.69
C ARG A 326 -9.69 6.57 -6.76
N GLY A 327 -10.90 6.70 -7.30
CA GLY A 327 -12.14 6.44 -6.58
C GLY A 327 -12.29 4.97 -6.20
N TYR A 328 -11.95 4.07 -7.14
CA TYR A 328 -11.91 2.63 -6.95
C TYR A 328 -10.82 2.18 -5.97
N ASP A 329 -9.59 2.64 -6.12
CA ASP A 329 -8.48 2.36 -5.20
C ASP A 329 -8.82 2.75 -3.75
N TYR A 330 -9.53 3.87 -3.58
CA TYR A 330 -10.00 4.31 -2.27
C TYR A 330 -11.17 3.47 -1.76
N TYR A 331 -12.10 3.05 -2.64
CA TYR A 331 -13.18 2.11 -2.30
C TYR A 331 -12.63 0.79 -1.75
N GLU A 332 -11.57 0.26 -2.34
CA GLU A 332 -10.87 -0.92 -1.86
C GLU A 332 -10.06 -0.66 -0.57
N SER A 333 -9.52 0.55 -0.41
CA SER A 333 -8.86 0.94 0.84
C SER A 333 -9.83 1.03 2.03
N LEU A 334 -11.07 1.45 1.79
CA LEU A 334 -12.14 1.45 2.80
C LEU A 334 -12.49 0.03 3.25
N ASP A 335 -12.54 -0.95 2.31
CA ASP A 335 -12.74 -2.38 2.64
C ASP A 335 -11.72 -2.84 3.67
N LYS A 336 -10.44 -2.61 3.37
CA LYS A 336 -9.33 -3.07 4.21
C LYS A 336 -9.26 -2.33 5.53
N TRP A 337 -9.44 -1.01 5.53
CA TRP A 337 -9.37 -0.19 6.74
C TRP A 337 -10.46 -0.55 7.75
N TYR A 338 -11.72 -0.63 7.30
CA TYR A 338 -12.89 -0.87 8.15
C TYR A 338 -13.25 -2.34 8.31
N GLY A 339 -12.69 -3.23 7.49
CA GLY A 339 -12.85 -4.67 7.64
C GLY A 339 -11.83 -5.25 8.60
N TYR A 340 -10.54 -4.93 8.42
CA TYR A 340 -9.44 -5.69 9.03
C TYR A 340 -8.43 -4.80 9.77
N GLY A 341 -8.41 -3.50 9.47
CA GLY A 341 -7.52 -2.51 10.08
C GLY A 341 -8.12 -1.80 11.30
N PHE A 342 -7.59 -0.62 11.62
CA PHE A 342 -8.00 0.18 12.78
C PHE A 342 -9.44 0.71 12.72
N GLY A 343 -10.05 0.77 11.53
CA GLY A 343 -11.45 1.13 11.39
C GLY A 343 -12.40 0.08 11.96
N ASN A 344 -11.95 -1.17 12.13
CA ASN A 344 -12.69 -2.23 12.82
C ASN A 344 -12.22 -2.35 14.27
N PRO A 345 -13.11 -2.30 15.28
CA PRO A 345 -12.73 -2.44 16.70
C PRO A 345 -11.97 -3.73 17.06
N LEU A 346 -12.15 -4.80 16.28
CA LEU A 346 -11.50 -6.12 16.43
C LEU A 346 -10.55 -6.46 15.28
N GLY A 347 -10.35 -5.56 14.32
CA GLY A 347 -9.44 -5.77 13.19
C GLY A 347 -8.00 -6.07 13.61
N PRO A 348 -7.36 -5.22 14.43
CA PRO A 348 -6.01 -5.48 14.93
C PRO A 348 -5.92 -6.75 15.79
N THR A 349 -6.99 -7.10 16.51
CA THR A 349 -7.03 -8.29 17.36
C THR A 349 -6.78 -9.58 16.56
N GLN A 350 -7.17 -9.65 15.29
CA GLN A 350 -6.96 -10.84 14.47
C GLN A 350 -5.48 -11.09 14.13
N GLY A 351 -4.62 -10.08 14.25
CA GLY A 351 -3.19 -10.19 13.99
C GLY A 351 -2.35 -10.56 15.22
N VAL A 352 -2.95 -10.65 16.41
CA VAL A 352 -2.22 -10.80 17.69
C VAL A 352 -1.39 -12.07 17.75
N GLY A 353 -1.96 -13.22 17.38
CA GLY A 353 -1.26 -14.50 17.43
C GLY A 353 0.03 -14.49 16.60
N TYR A 354 -0.03 -13.99 15.37
CA TYR A 354 1.15 -13.87 14.51
C TYR A 354 2.20 -12.90 15.06
N VAL A 355 1.78 -11.80 15.68
CA VAL A 355 2.73 -10.86 16.30
C VAL A 355 3.44 -11.52 17.50
N ASN A 356 2.74 -12.34 18.28
CA ASN A 356 3.34 -13.09 19.37
C ASN A 356 4.31 -14.19 18.87
N GLU A 357 4.03 -14.81 17.72
CA GLU A 357 5.00 -15.68 17.02
C GLU A 357 6.24 -14.91 16.52
N VAL A 358 6.07 -13.70 15.98
CA VAL A 358 7.18 -12.83 15.57
C VAL A 358 8.05 -12.46 16.76
N ILE A 359 7.46 -12.13 17.91
CA ILE A 359 8.18 -11.86 19.16
C ILE A 359 9.04 -13.08 19.52
N ALA A 360 8.46 -14.28 19.52
CA ALA A 360 9.16 -15.51 19.85
C ALA A 360 10.38 -15.75 18.93
N ARG A 361 10.23 -15.57 17.61
CA ARG A 361 11.33 -15.71 16.65
C ARG A 361 12.44 -14.66 16.82
N LEU A 362 12.08 -13.43 17.22
CA LEU A 362 13.05 -12.36 17.41
C LEU A 362 13.88 -12.54 18.69
N THR A 363 13.26 -13.06 19.75
CA THR A 363 13.89 -13.24 21.07
C THR A 363 14.47 -14.64 21.29
N GLY A 364 14.07 -15.63 20.49
CA GLY A 364 14.41 -17.04 20.72
C GLY A 364 13.67 -17.66 21.91
N GLU A 365 12.61 -17.01 22.40
CA GLU A 365 11.82 -17.46 23.55
C GLU A 365 10.52 -18.16 23.09
N PRO A 366 9.95 -19.09 23.87
CA PRO A 366 8.69 -19.74 23.53
C PRO A 366 7.53 -18.75 23.29
N VAL A 367 6.62 -19.11 22.37
CA VAL A 367 5.42 -18.33 22.08
C VAL A 367 4.57 -18.16 23.34
N LYS A 368 4.16 -16.92 23.61
CA LYS A 368 3.25 -16.55 24.71
C LYS A 368 2.02 -15.89 24.12
N ASP A 369 1.00 -16.69 23.87
CA ASP A 369 -0.24 -16.26 23.25
C ASP A 369 -1.42 -17.10 23.74
N HIS A 370 -2.62 -16.53 23.66
CA HIS A 370 -3.88 -17.21 23.97
C HIS A 370 -4.98 -16.81 22.97
N THR A 371 -4.59 -16.44 21.75
CA THR A 371 -5.47 -15.92 20.71
C THR A 371 -5.62 -16.93 19.57
N SER A 372 -5.00 -16.67 18.41
CA SER A 372 -5.09 -17.48 17.19
C SER A 372 -3.90 -18.45 16.99
N THR A 373 -2.95 -18.52 17.92
CA THR A 373 -1.87 -19.50 17.88
C THR A 373 -2.35 -20.92 18.22
N ASN A 374 -1.65 -21.92 17.68
CA ASN A 374 -1.89 -23.32 18.01
C ASN A 374 -0.77 -23.81 18.92
N SER A 375 -1.07 -24.02 20.20
CA SER A 375 -0.06 -24.40 21.20
C SER A 375 0.65 -25.73 20.91
N THR A 376 0.05 -26.63 20.13
CA THR A 376 0.70 -27.89 19.72
C THR A 376 1.73 -27.63 18.62
N LEU A 377 1.39 -26.80 17.63
CA LEU A 377 2.35 -26.43 16.58
C LEU A 377 3.48 -25.54 17.12
N ASP A 378 3.14 -24.57 17.97
CA ASP A 378 4.06 -23.52 18.38
C ASP A 378 5.02 -23.95 19.51
N SER A 379 4.77 -25.11 20.15
CA SER A 379 5.65 -25.69 21.16
C SER A 379 6.62 -26.76 20.62
N SER A 380 6.47 -27.16 19.35
CA SER A 380 7.33 -28.15 18.71
C SER A 380 8.39 -27.46 17.83
N PRO A 381 9.68 -27.76 17.99
CA PRO A 381 10.73 -27.20 17.13
C PRO A 381 10.63 -27.66 15.67
N GLU A 382 9.90 -28.75 15.38
CA GLU A 382 9.64 -29.24 14.03
C GLU A 382 8.64 -28.34 13.29
N THR A 383 7.63 -27.81 13.98
CA THR A 383 6.57 -26.98 13.39
C THR A 383 6.69 -25.49 13.72
N PHE A 384 7.53 -25.13 14.69
CA PHE A 384 7.86 -23.75 15.04
C PHE A 384 9.29 -23.64 15.60
N PRO A 385 10.31 -23.79 14.74
CA PRO A 385 11.70 -23.63 15.18
C PRO A 385 12.00 -22.17 15.54
N LEU A 386 12.75 -21.96 16.62
CA LEU A 386 13.19 -20.63 17.09
C LEU A 386 14.65 -20.31 16.73
N ASP A 387 15.39 -21.29 16.21
CA ASP A 387 16.81 -21.21 15.91
C ASP A 387 17.10 -20.90 14.42
N ARG A 388 16.07 -20.74 13.59
CA ARG A 388 16.23 -20.37 12.18
C ARG A 388 16.50 -18.88 12.04
N LYS A 389 17.27 -18.53 11.02
CA LYS A 389 17.54 -17.13 10.65
C LYS A 389 16.63 -16.63 9.53
N LEU A 390 15.99 -17.52 8.78
CA LEU A 390 15.10 -17.17 7.67
C LEU A 390 13.75 -17.85 7.87
N TYR A 391 12.68 -17.07 7.73
CA TYR A 391 11.29 -17.54 7.83
C TYR A 391 10.47 -17.00 6.65
N ALA A 392 9.54 -17.80 6.15
CA ALA A 392 8.58 -17.37 5.14
C ALA A 392 7.18 -17.88 5.46
N ASP A 393 6.23 -16.96 5.65
CA ASP A 393 4.84 -17.28 5.93
C ASP A 393 3.93 -16.75 4.81
N PHE A 394 3.04 -17.60 4.31
CA PHE A 394 2.11 -17.25 3.23
C PHE A 394 0.67 -17.15 3.74
N SER A 395 0.01 -16.02 3.47
CA SER A 395 -1.26 -15.60 4.08
C SER A 395 -2.19 -14.93 3.04
N HIS A 396 -3.23 -14.26 3.51
CA HIS A 396 -4.22 -13.49 2.74
C HIS A 396 -4.11 -12.00 3.06
N ASP A 397 -4.62 -11.14 2.17
CA ASP A 397 -4.65 -9.68 2.36
C ASP A 397 -5.31 -9.27 3.68
N ASN A 398 -6.46 -9.87 3.96
CA ASN A 398 -7.26 -9.55 5.14
C ASN A 398 -6.45 -9.72 6.43
N THR A 399 -5.87 -10.91 6.63
CA THR A 399 -5.05 -11.21 7.82
C THR A 399 -3.77 -10.39 7.84
N MET A 400 -3.12 -10.13 6.70
CA MET A 400 -1.96 -9.25 6.65
C MET A 400 -2.27 -7.84 7.15
N ILE A 401 -3.44 -7.27 6.80
CA ILE A 401 -3.86 -5.95 7.33
C ILE A 401 -4.01 -6.00 8.85
N SER A 402 -4.65 -7.03 9.39
CA SER A 402 -4.78 -7.23 10.84
C SER A 402 -3.42 -7.35 11.53
N ILE A 403 -2.48 -8.08 10.95
CA ILE A 403 -1.10 -8.24 11.45
C ILE A 403 -0.39 -6.88 11.45
N TYR A 404 -0.48 -6.10 10.37
CA TYR A 404 0.13 -4.77 10.31
C TYR A 404 -0.44 -3.85 11.39
N ALA A 405 -1.75 -3.90 11.61
CA ALA A 405 -2.38 -3.12 12.67
C ALA A 405 -1.97 -3.59 14.07
N ALA A 406 -1.84 -4.91 14.31
CA ALA A 406 -1.36 -5.49 15.57
C ALA A 406 0.11 -5.14 15.87
N LEU A 407 0.94 -4.99 14.83
CA LEU A 407 2.30 -4.44 14.92
C LEU A 407 2.32 -2.92 15.23
N GLY A 408 1.16 -2.28 15.33
CA GLY A 408 1.02 -0.84 15.53
C GLY A 408 1.30 -0.01 14.27
N LEU A 409 1.45 -0.65 13.10
CA LEU A 409 1.64 0.06 11.84
C LEU A 409 0.34 0.77 11.47
N TYR A 410 0.43 2.04 11.08
CA TYR A 410 -0.73 2.93 10.81
C TYR A 410 -1.58 3.30 12.04
N GLU A 411 -1.14 2.96 13.25
CA GLU A 411 -1.83 3.43 14.46
C GLU A 411 -1.80 4.98 14.51
N GLY A 412 -2.94 5.61 14.79
CA GLY A 412 -3.06 7.07 14.86
C GLY A 412 -3.28 7.76 13.50
N VAL A 413 -3.32 7.01 12.40
CA VAL A 413 -3.94 7.50 11.17
C VAL A 413 -5.43 7.72 11.44
N PRO A 414 -5.99 8.91 11.16
CA PRO A 414 -7.42 9.13 11.31
C PRO A 414 -8.23 8.19 10.42
N ASP A 415 -9.44 7.85 10.88
CA ASP A 415 -10.37 7.05 10.11
C ASP A 415 -10.59 7.61 8.69
N LEU A 416 -10.52 6.71 7.71
CA LEU A 416 -10.65 7.07 6.29
C LEU A 416 -12.05 7.64 6.00
N SER A 417 -12.11 8.87 5.52
CA SER A 417 -13.38 9.54 5.25
C SER A 417 -14.19 8.84 4.15
N VAL A 418 -15.50 8.67 4.34
CA VAL A 418 -16.44 8.29 3.26
C VAL A 418 -16.92 9.50 2.46
N GLU A 419 -16.48 10.70 2.81
CA GLU A 419 -16.89 11.95 2.17
C GLU A 419 -15.88 12.40 1.11
N HIS A 420 -14.60 12.10 1.30
CA HIS A 420 -13.54 12.50 0.38
C HIS A 420 -12.40 11.49 0.40
N ARG A 421 -11.66 11.40 -0.70
CA ARG A 421 -10.46 10.57 -0.77
C ARG A 421 -9.36 11.14 0.10
N VAL A 422 -8.70 10.28 0.86
CA VAL A 422 -7.45 10.58 1.55
C VAL A 422 -6.32 9.85 0.81
N PRO A 423 -5.39 10.57 0.16
CA PRO A 423 -4.26 9.94 -0.52
C PRO A 423 -3.39 9.13 0.46
N ALA A 424 -2.78 8.04 -0.01
CA ALA A 424 -1.96 7.14 0.83
C ALA A 424 -0.90 7.89 1.67
N HIS A 425 -0.20 8.88 1.10
CA HIS A 425 0.80 9.68 1.82
C HIS A 425 0.22 10.48 3.00
N GLN A 426 -1.05 10.89 2.94
CA GLN A 426 -1.75 11.57 4.05
C GLN A 426 -2.32 10.57 5.05
N ALA A 427 -2.59 9.33 4.62
CA ALA A 427 -3.01 8.22 5.46
C ALA A 427 -1.81 7.41 6.01
N GLY A 428 -0.66 8.05 6.25
CA GLY A 428 0.54 7.39 6.81
C GLY A 428 1.19 6.32 5.90
N GLY A 429 0.84 6.30 4.61
CA GLY A 429 1.22 5.28 3.64
C GLY A 429 0.16 4.19 3.43
N PHE A 430 -1.02 4.30 4.05
CA PHE A 430 -2.07 3.30 3.91
C PHE A 430 -2.89 3.50 2.62
N SER A 431 -2.87 2.49 1.76
CA SER A 431 -3.93 2.18 0.79
C SER A 431 -3.88 0.67 0.50
N ALA A 432 -4.99 0.07 0.06
CA ALA A 432 -5.00 -1.36 -0.25
C ALA A 432 -3.93 -1.73 -1.29
N ALA A 433 -3.73 -0.90 -2.32
CA ALA A 433 -2.71 -1.10 -3.35
C ALA A 433 -1.26 -0.97 -2.83
N TRP A 434 -1.01 -0.15 -1.81
CA TRP A 434 0.33 0.01 -1.22
C TRP A 434 0.66 -1.07 -0.21
N VAL A 435 -0.36 -1.63 0.45
CA VAL A 435 -0.17 -2.46 1.64
C VAL A 435 -0.41 -3.94 1.34
N VAL A 436 -1.45 -4.27 0.59
CA VAL A 436 -1.82 -5.67 0.27
C VAL A 436 -2.20 -5.89 -1.22
N PRO A 437 -1.39 -5.45 -2.20
CA PRO A 437 -1.57 -5.88 -3.59
C PRO A 437 -1.48 -7.42 -3.73
N PHE A 438 -1.77 -7.95 -4.91
CA PHE A 438 -1.39 -9.33 -5.24
C PHE A 438 0.13 -9.50 -5.11
N ALA A 439 0.57 -10.65 -4.58
CA ALA A 439 1.98 -10.92 -4.24
C ALA A 439 2.62 -9.87 -3.30
N ALA A 440 1.79 -9.22 -2.47
CA ALA A 440 2.29 -8.33 -1.41
C ALA A 440 3.27 -9.07 -0.50
N ARG A 441 4.28 -8.37 -0.02
CA ARG A 441 5.20 -8.90 0.98
C ARG A 441 5.59 -7.87 2.02
N MET A 442 5.66 -8.31 3.27
CA MET A 442 6.37 -7.63 4.35
C MET A 442 7.68 -8.34 4.61
N TYR A 443 8.77 -7.60 4.69
CA TYR A 443 10.01 -8.07 5.28
C TYR A 443 10.18 -7.49 6.67
N LEU A 444 10.44 -8.36 7.65
CA LEU A 444 10.89 -7.98 8.97
C LEU A 444 12.34 -8.43 9.14
N GLU A 445 13.22 -7.48 9.44
CA GLU A 445 14.65 -7.69 9.56
C GLU A 445 15.07 -7.47 11.01
N LYS A 446 15.79 -8.44 11.58
CA LYS A 446 16.67 -8.19 12.74
C LYS A 446 18.10 -8.01 12.22
N MET A 447 18.78 -6.97 12.66
CA MET A 447 20.14 -6.66 12.24
C MET A 447 21.01 -6.20 13.40
N GLN A 448 22.28 -6.55 13.34
CA GLN A 448 23.31 -6.02 14.24
C GLN A 448 24.06 -4.91 13.54
N CYS A 449 24.33 -3.82 14.25
CA CYS A 449 24.96 -2.63 13.68
C CYS A 449 26.03 -2.03 14.59
N GLY A 450 27.12 -1.58 13.98
CA GLY A 450 28.22 -0.90 14.68
C GLY A 450 29.08 -1.83 15.53
N SER A 451 29.98 -1.25 16.34
CA SER A 451 30.92 -1.99 17.20
C SER A 451 30.31 -2.60 18.45
N ASP A 452 29.17 -2.04 18.89
CA ASP A 452 28.53 -2.43 20.15
C ASP A 452 27.48 -3.55 19.94
N GLU A 453 27.42 -4.12 18.73
CA GLU A 453 26.55 -5.23 18.30
C GLU A 453 25.06 -5.07 18.71
N LYS A 454 24.58 -3.82 18.80
CA LYS A 454 23.18 -3.54 19.12
C LYS A 454 22.26 -4.14 18.07
N GLU A 455 21.20 -4.81 18.53
CA GLU A 455 20.18 -5.41 17.67
C GLU A 455 19.06 -4.40 17.36
N TYR A 456 18.72 -4.32 16.09
CA TYR A 456 17.68 -3.46 15.56
C TYR A 456 16.65 -4.25 14.77
N VAL A 457 15.40 -3.83 14.81
CA VAL A 457 14.31 -4.34 13.97
C VAL A 457 13.92 -3.29 12.93
N ARG A 458 13.74 -3.72 11.68
CA ARG A 458 13.20 -2.90 10.58
C ARG A 458 12.08 -3.63 9.86
N ILE A 459 11.07 -2.90 9.41
CA ILE A 459 9.95 -3.42 8.63
C ILE A 459 9.92 -2.74 7.26
N LEU A 460 9.80 -3.53 6.20
CA LEU A 460 9.52 -3.07 4.85
C LEU A 460 8.21 -3.69 4.38
N ILE A 461 7.27 -2.87 3.90
CA ILE A 461 6.04 -3.34 3.25
C ILE A 461 6.13 -2.97 1.78
N ASN A 462 6.16 -3.97 0.91
CA ASN A 462 6.28 -3.78 -0.54
C ASN A 462 7.45 -2.85 -0.91
N ASP A 463 8.61 -3.14 -0.31
CA ASP A 463 9.88 -2.40 -0.39
C ASP A 463 9.89 -1.01 0.29
N ARG A 464 8.74 -0.49 0.74
CA ARG A 464 8.68 0.75 1.52
C ARG A 464 9.08 0.50 2.97
N VAL A 465 10.06 1.22 3.48
CA VAL A 465 10.36 1.25 4.92
C VAL A 465 9.16 1.84 5.66
N VAL A 466 8.61 1.09 6.62
CA VAL A 466 7.50 1.52 7.46
C VAL A 466 7.98 1.59 8.90
N THR A 467 7.79 2.75 9.52
CA THR A 467 8.35 3.05 10.84
C THR A 467 7.41 2.59 11.96
N PRO A 468 7.77 1.55 12.74
CA PRO A 468 7.01 1.16 13.92
C PRO A 468 7.13 2.20 15.05
N LYS A 469 6.16 2.21 15.98
CA LYS A 469 6.09 3.20 17.07
C LYS A 469 6.95 2.82 18.28
N CYS A 470 8.26 2.71 18.07
CA CYS A 470 9.23 2.30 19.09
C CYS A 470 10.45 3.24 19.15
N LYS A 471 10.22 4.55 18.93
CA LYS A 471 11.28 5.57 18.84
C LYS A 471 12.30 5.23 17.75
N ALA A 472 11.81 4.90 16.56
CA ALA A 472 12.66 4.53 15.45
C ALA A 472 13.68 5.61 15.07
N ASP A 473 14.85 5.17 14.61
CA ASP A 473 15.91 6.01 14.12
C ASP A 473 15.65 6.54 12.68
N SER A 474 16.61 7.29 12.13
CA SER A 474 16.52 7.84 10.77
C SER A 474 16.48 6.79 9.65
N HIS A 475 16.79 5.52 9.94
CA HIS A 475 16.68 4.40 9.01
C HIS A 475 15.38 3.61 9.20
N GLY A 476 14.45 4.12 10.04
CA GLY A 476 13.16 3.48 10.33
C GLY A 476 13.28 2.23 11.20
N ARG A 477 14.35 2.13 12.00
CA ARG A 477 14.64 0.94 12.82
C ARG A 477 14.49 1.25 14.31
N CYS A 478 14.08 0.27 15.08
CA CYS A 478 14.06 0.36 16.54
C CYS A 478 15.07 -0.60 17.16
N GLU A 479 15.66 -0.23 18.29
CA GLU A 479 16.38 -1.21 19.12
C GLU A 479 15.41 -2.35 19.49
N LEU A 480 15.88 -3.60 19.49
CA LEU A 480 15.04 -4.79 19.65
C LEU A 480 14.12 -4.69 20.88
N ASP A 481 14.67 -4.35 22.05
CA ASP A 481 13.90 -4.24 23.29
C ASP A 481 12.78 -3.21 23.18
N LEU A 482 13.05 -2.04 22.57
CA LEU A 482 12.04 -0.99 22.36
C LEU A 482 10.96 -1.43 21.37
N PHE A 483 11.32 -2.21 20.34
CA PHE A 483 10.35 -2.80 19.43
C PHE A 483 9.44 -3.77 20.17
N ILE A 484 9.99 -4.73 20.92
CA ILE A 484 9.21 -5.70 21.69
C ILE A 484 8.34 -5.01 22.76
N ASP A 485 8.85 -3.96 23.41
CA ASP A 485 8.09 -3.17 24.39
C ASP A 485 6.90 -2.46 23.76
N SER A 486 7.05 -1.97 22.53
CA SER A 486 5.96 -1.29 21.81
C SER A 486 4.79 -2.22 21.43
N LEU A 487 5.02 -3.54 21.39
CA LEU A 487 4.00 -4.54 21.05
C LEU A 487 3.12 -4.94 22.26
N SER A 488 2.86 -4.01 23.18
CA SER A 488 2.08 -4.27 24.39
C SER A 488 0.66 -4.76 24.11
N PHE A 489 0.01 -4.23 23.06
CA PHE A 489 -1.31 -4.66 22.60
C PHE A 489 -1.34 -6.15 22.26
N ALA A 490 -0.38 -6.64 21.47
CA ALA A 490 -0.33 -8.06 21.11
C ALA A 490 0.05 -8.95 22.32
N LYS A 491 1.04 -8.52 23.12
CA LYS A 491 1.47 -9.24 24.32
C LYS A 491 0.36 -9.39 25.37
N SER A 492 -0.63 -8.49 25.39
CA SER A 492 -1.79 -8.57 26.29
C SER A 492 -2.97 -9.34 25.72
N GLY A 493 -2.87 -9.94 24.53
CA GLY A 493 -3.98 -10.64 23.86
C GLY A 493 -4.90 -9.72 23.04
N GLY A 494 -4.55 -8.46 22.83
CA GLY A 494 -5.37 -7.48 22.14
C GLY A 494 -6.72 -7.27 22.84
N LYS A 495 -7.82 -7.50 22.10
CA LYS A 495 -9.19 -7.55 22.64
C LYS A 495 -9.81 -8.94 22.46
N TRP A 496 -8.99 -9.99 22.46
CA TRP A 496 -9.42 -11.35 22.11
C TRP A 496 -10.48 -11.90 23.08
N GLU A 497 -10.49 -11.44 24.33
CA GLU A 497 -11.52 -11.76 25.32
C GLU A 497 -12.94 -11.33 24.90
N THR A 498 -13.06 -10.45 23.92
CA THR A 498 -14.35 -10.02 23.36
C THR A 498 -14.75 -10.79 22.10
N CYS A 499 -13.98 -11.79 21.68
CA CYS A 499 -14.28 -12.60 20.49
C CYS A 499 -15.47 -13.54 20.69
N GLU A 500 -15.76 -13.95 21.92
CA GLU A 500 -16.95 -14.74 22.27
C GLU A 500 -18.16 -13.82 22.51
N VAL A 501 -19.36 -14.28 22.15
CA VAL A 501 -20.63 -13.55 22.27
C VAL A 501 -21.32 -13.87 23.59
#